data_AF-A0A2K5WAB7-F1
#
_entry.id   AF-A0A2K5WAB7-F1
#
_cell.length_a   1.000
_cell.length_b   1.000
_cell.length_c   1.000
_cell.angle_alpha   90.00
_cell.angle_beta   90.00
_cell.angle_gamma   90.00
#
_symmetry.space_group_name_H-M   'P 1'
#
loop_
_entity.id
_entity.type
_entity.pdbx_description
1 polymer ?
#
loop_
_entity_poly.entity_id
_entity_poly.type
_entity_poly.pdbx_seq_one_letter_code
_entity_poly.pdbx_strand_id
1 'polypeptide(L)'
;MLCLMFFPAVFTKMPCSAICPLGLCGSVLPIFSYFSLMRLWVGRLCGSHLAQCLLCGIHHCASRGQRQHQNLILSSVSLEGLRTVSNESVYWNVNKSCIFPPFCYSLVIRGDKDEQAVLCSKDKTYDLKIADTSNMLLFIPGCKTPDQLKKEDSHCNIIHTEIFGFSNNYWELRRCRPKLKKLKKLLMENPYEGPDSQKEKDSNSSKYTTEDLLDQIQASEEEIMTQLQVLNACEIGGYWRILEFDYEMKLLNHVTQLVDSESWSFSKVPLNTCLQELGPLEPEEMIEHCLKCYGKKYVDEGEVYFELDADKICRATAQMLLQNAVKFNLAEFQEVWQQSVPEGMITSLDQLKGLALVDRHSRPEIISLLKVDDLPEDNQERFNSLFSLREKWTEEDIAPYIQDLCGEKQTIGALLTKYSRSSMQNGVKVYNSRRPIS
;
A
#
# COMPACT_ATOMS: atom_id res chain seq x y z
N MET A 1 -50.48 -34.99 15.60
CA MET A 1 -50.61 -36.37 15.09
C MET A 1 -49.74 -36.46 13.85
N LEU A 2 -48.75 -37.38 13.87
CA LEU A 2 -47.75 -37.71 12.82
C LEU A 2 -46.72 -36.60 12.49
N CYS A 3 -45.42 -36.65 12.83
CA CYS A 3 -44.41 -37.72 13.05
C CYS A 3 -43.70 -38.20 11.76
N LEU A 4 -42.36 -38.36 11.89
CA LEU A 4 -41.36 -39.05 11.04
C LEU A 4 -40.70 -38.21 9.92
N MET A 5 -39.39 -38.23 9.65
CA MET A 5 -38.30 -39.17 10.05
C MET A 5 -36.89 -38.54 9.86
N PHE A 6 -35.99 -38.82 10.80
CA PHE A 6 -34.51 -38.85 10.65
C PHE A 6 -34.10 -40.16 9.91
N PHE A 7 -32.98 -40.30 9.18
CA PHE A 7 -31.55 -40.52 9.57
C PHE A 7 -30.84 -41.15 8.31
N PRO A 8 -29.58 -41.65 8.33
CA PRO A 8 -28.24 -41.04 8.39
C PRO A 8 -27.38 -41.32 7.12
N ALA A 9 -26.19 -40.70 7.02
CA ALA A 9 -25.05 -41.34 6.36
C ALA A 9 -23.95 -41.62 7.40
N VAL A 10 -23.66 -42.90 7.56
CA VAL A 10 -22.61 -43.51 8.38
C VAL A 10 -21.40 -43.74 7.47
N PHE A 11 -20.20 -43.39 7.92
CA PHE A 11 -19.01 -44.18 7.59
C PHE A 11 -18.22 -44.51 8.85
N THR A 12 -17.86 -45.78 8.90
CA THR A 12 -17.52 -46.61 10.04
C THR A 12 -16.06 -46.51 10.46
N LYS A 13 -15.83 -46.57 11.78
CA LYS A 13 -14.55 -46.95 12.41
C LYS A 13 -14.20 -48.39 12.05
N MET A 14 -12.93 -48.67 11.80
CA MET A 14 -12.33 -50.00 11.99
C MET A 14 -11.19 -49.93 13.04
N PRO A 15 -10.98 -51.01 13.82
CA PRO A 15 -10.15 -51.01 15.03
C PRO A 15 -8.70 -51.48 14.79
N CYS A 16 -7.77 -50.96 15.59
CA CYS A 16 -6.42 -51.51 15.74
C CYS A 16 -6.47 -52.79 16.58
N SER A 17 -6.06 -53.91 15.99
CA SER A 17 -5.76 -55.16 16.67
C SER A 17 -4.33 -55.16 17.20
N ALA A 18 -4.20 -55.56 18.47
CA ALA A 18 -2.95 -55.79 19.19
C ALA A 18 -2.08 -56.90 18.57
N ILE A 19 -0.76 -56.80 18.75
CA ILE A 19 0.17 -57.87 19.17
C ILE A 19 1.41 -57.18 19.80
N CYS A 20 1.60 -57.37 21.10
CA CYS A 20 2.91 -57.42 21.76
C CYS A 20 3.32 -58.92 21.84
N PRO A 21 4.62 -59.27 21.89
CA PRO A 21 5.17 -59.57 23.23
C PRO A 21 6.70 -59.34 23.42
N LEU A 22 7.09 -59.27 24.70
CA LEU A 22 8.44 -59.41 25.32
C LEU A 22 9.35 -58.17 25.21
N GLY A 23 9.86 -57.51 26.24
CA GLY A 23 10.14 -57.80 27.67
C GLY A 23 11.49 -57.12 27.96
N LEU A 24 11.69 -56.19 28.90
CA LEU A 24 11.82 -56.36 30.36
C LEU A 24 12.20 -54.99 30.98
N CYS A 25 11.79 -54.79 32.24
CA CYS A 25 12.34 -53.94 33.32
C CYS A 25 13.25 -52.73 32.97
N GLY A 26 13.09 -51.53 33.53
CA GLY A 26 12.43 -51.14 34.77
C GLY A 26 12.65 -49.65 35.07
N SER A 27 11.92 -49.21 36.08
CA SER A 27 11.92 -47.95 36.84
C SER A 27 13.04 -46.89 36.71
N VAL A 28 12.60 -45.64 36.94
CA VAL A 28 13.25 -44.49 37.67
C VAL A 28 13.37 -43.20 36.83
N LEU A 29 12.41 -42.28 37.04
CA LEU A 29 12.52 -40.81 37.31
C LEU A 29 13.39 -39.88 36.38
N PRO A 30 13.25 -38.53 36.48
CA PRO A 30 13.01 -37.62 35.35
C PRO A 30 14.23 -36.77 34.94
N ILE A 31 14.31 -36.31 33.69
CA ILE A 31 15.36 -35.38 33.25
C ILE A 31 14.83 -34.34 32.26
N PHE A 32 14.81 -33.09 32.75
CA PHE A 32 15.32 -31.83 32.17
C PHE A 32 15.19 -31.47 30.68
N SER A 33 14.69 -30.23 30.52
CA SER A 33 15.21 -29.13 29.67
C SER A 33 15.37 -29.31 28.16
N TYR A 34 14.71 -28.43 27.41
CA TYR A 34 15.33 -27.78 26.26
C TYR A 34 15.07 -26.27 26.30
N PHE A 35 16.15 -25.52 26.53
CA PHE A 35 16.29 -24.13 26.14
C PHE A 35 16.20 -24.01 24.62
N SER A 36 15.63 -22.91 24.13
CA SER A 36 16.05 -22.38 22.83
C SER A 36 16.23 -20.87 22.95
N LEU A 37 17.50 -20.45 22.88
CA LEU A 37 17.91 -19.07 22.64
C LEU A 37 17.49 -18.66 21.23
N MET A 38 16.98 -17.44 21.06
CA MET A 38 17.19 -16.70 19.82
C MET A 38 17.77 -15.32 20.14
N ARG A 39 18.94 -15.05 19.54
CA ARG A 39 19.61 -13.76 19.50
C ARG A 39 18.75 -12.78 18.69
N LEU A 40 18.55 -11.57 19.22
CA LEU A 40 18.00 -10.44 18.49
C LEU A 40 19.08 -9.37 18.34
N TRP A 41 19.25 -8.94 17.09
CA TRP A 41 20.23 -7.96 16.63
C TRP A 41 19.76 -6.56 17.03
N VAL A 42 20.65 -5.77 17.63
CA VAL A 42 20.37 -4.39 18.07
C VAL A 42 21.10 -3.44 17.13
N GLY A 43 20.35 -2.76 16.27
CA GLY A 43 20.78 -1.56 15.54
C GLY A 43 20.54 -0.31 16.40
N ARG A 44 21.52 0.61 16.42
CA ARG A 44 21.59 1.80 17.29
C ARG A 44 20.37 2.73 17.13
N LEU A 45 19.70 3.04 18.25
CA LEU A 45 18.82 4.19 18.40
C LEU A 45 19.60 5.36 19.03
N CYS A 46 19.66 6.49 18.34
CA CYS A 46 20.16 7.75 18.86
C CYS A 46 18.96 8.66 19.13
N GLY A 47 18.77 9.09 20.38
CA GLY A 47 17.70 10.02 20.77
C GLY A 47 16.72 9.42 21.76
N SER A 48 16.77 9.92 23.00
CA SER A 48 15.92 9.54 24.13
C SER A 48 14.44 9.82 23.87
N HIS A 49 13.64 8.78 23.63
CA HIS A 49 12.35 8.48 24.31
C HIS A 49 11.78 7.16 23.75
N LEU A 50 11.72 6.15 24.64
CA LEU A 50 11.09 4.82 24.59
C LEU A 50 10.43 4.34 23.27
N ALA A 51 11.08 3.37 22.62
CA ALA A 51 10.45 2.36 21.78
C ALA A 51 10.75 0.96 22.35
N GLN A 52 9.73 0.17 22.68
CA GLN A 52 9.87 -1.27 22.96
C GLN A 52 8.56 -2.01 22.64
N CYS A 53 8.59 -2.79 21.55
CA CYS A 53 7.56 -3.77 21.19
C CYS A 53 8.02 -5.17 21.62
N LEU A 54 7.22 -5.86 22.45
CA LEU A 54 7.32 -7.30 22.73
C LEU A 54 5.91 -7.85 22.99
N LEU A 55 5.44 -8.76 22.12
CA LEU A 55 4.16 -9.47 22.23
C LEU A 55 4.36 -10.81 22.96
N CYS A 56 3.54 -11.10 23.98
CA CYS A 56 3.43 -12.45 24.54
C CYS A 56 1.98 -12.82 24.91
N GLY A 57 1.50 -13.93 24.33
CA GLY A 57 0.59 -14.93 24.92
C GLY A 57 -0.88 -14.57 25.19
N ILE A 58 -1.81 -15.09 24.38
CA ILE A 58 -3.19 -15.35 24.83
C ILE A 58 -3.58 -16.80 24.50
N HIS A 59 -3.96 -17.53 25.55
CA HIS A 59 -4.52 -18.88 25.47
C HIS A 59 -6.00 -18.86 25.04
N HIS A 60 -6.36 -19.93 24.34
CA HIS A 60 -7.61 -20.19 23.63
C HIS A 60 -8.89 -20.15 24.49
N CYS A 61 -9.97 -19.56 23.95
CA CYS A 61 -11.34 -20.01 24.19
C CYS A 61 -12.23 -19.71 22.97
N ALA A 62 -12.48 -20.74 22.15
CA ALA A 62 -13.43 -20.70 21.05
C ALA A 62 -14.86 -20.99 21.55
N SER A 63 -15.79 -20.05 21.37
CA SER A 63 -17.22 -20.39 21.30
C SER A 63 -18.06 -19.34 20.58
N ARG A 64 -18.53 -19.73 19.39
CA ARG A 64 -19.78 -19.40 18.69
C ARG A 64 -20.34 -17.96 18.76
N GLY A 65 -20.23 -17.28 17.62
CA GLY A 65 -21.41 -16.75 16.93
C GLY A 65 -22.19 -15.60 17.58
N GLN A 66 -21.54 -14.50 17.95
CA GLN A 66 -22.17 -13.18 18.04
C GLN A 66 -21.17 -12.08 17.66
N ARG A 67 -21.63 -11.06 16.91
CA ARG A 67 -20.86 -9.83 16.63
C ARG A 67 -20.71 -9.04 17.92
N GLN A 68 -19.70 -9.38 18.72
CA GLN A 68 -19.22 -8.52 19.81
C GLN A 68 -18.00 -7.73 19.32
N HIS A 69 -18.04 -6.40 19.45
CA HIS A 69 -16.84 -5.57 19.46
C HIS A 69 -16.02 -5.99 20.69
N GLN A 70 -14.82 -6.53 20.48
CA GLN A 70 -13.90 -6.85 21.57
C GLN A 70 -12.82 -5.78 21.56
N ASN A 71 -12.71 -5.01 22.65
CA ASN A 71 -11.60 -4.11 22.88
C ASN A 71 -10.38 -4.98 23.28
N LEU A 72 -9.33 -4.99 22.47
CA LEU A 72 -8.07 -5.65 22.82
C LEU A 72 -7.12 -4.66 23.48
N ILE A 73 -6.53 -5.09 24.61
CA ILE A 73 -5.53 -4.33 25.36
C ILE A 73 -4.16 -4.81 24.86
N LEU A 74 -3.41 -3.94 24.20
CA LEU A 74 -1.98 -4.13 23.94
C LEU A 74 -1.22 -3.51 25.12
N SER A 75 -0.78 -4.33 26.07
CA SER A 75 0.10 -3.89 27.16
C SER A 75 1.55 -4.13 26.77
N SER A 76 2.38 -3.08 26.83
CA SER A 76 3.82 -3.23 27.04
C SER A 76 4.13 -2.76 28.47
N VAL A 77 5.30 -3.17 28.97
CA VAL A 77 5.92 -2.83 30.27
C VAL A 77 5.73 -3.87 31.38
N SER A 78 6.79 -4.65 31.60
CA SER A 78 7.08 -5.27 32.90
C SER A 78 7.69 -4.19 33.78
N LEU A 79 6.96 -3.75 34.80
CA LEU A 79 7.48 -2.91 35.88
C LEU A 79 6.94 -3.43 37.20
N GLU A 80 7.68 -4.34 37.82
CA GLU A 80 7.58 -4.56 39.26
C GLU A 80 7.94 -3.24 39.96
N GLY A 81 6.97 -2.64 40.67
CA GLY A 81 7.27 -1.67 41.73
C GLY A 81 6.71 -0.25 41.64
N LEU A 82 5.73 0.08 40.78
CA LEU A 82 5.12 1.41 40.79
C LEU A 82 3.86 1.46 41.66
N ARG A 83 3.96 2.10 42.84
CA ARG A 83 2.85 2.42 43.77
C ARG A 83 2.04 3.67 43.37
N THR A 84 2.13 4.11 42.12
CA THR A 84 1.45 5.30 41.60
C THR A 84 0.66 4.95 40.35
N VAL A 85 -0.65 5.21 40.38
CA VAL A 85 -1.53 5.09 39.20
C VAL A 85 -1.06 6.10 38.15
N SER A 86 -0.33 5.64 37.15
CA SER A 86 0.23 6.48 36.09
C SER A 86 -0.76 6.69 34.96
N ASN A 87 -0.87 7.93 34.47
CA ASN A 87 -1.63 8.28 33.27
C ASN A 87 -0.87 7.96 31.96
N GLU A 88 0.21 7.17 32.03
CA GLU A 88 1.14 6.89 30.92
C GLU A 88 0.69 5.72 30.03
N SER A 89 -0.36 5.01 30.42
CA SER A 89 -0.88 3.89 29.64
C SER A 89 -1.86 4.36 28.57
N VAL A 90 -1.53 4.08 27.30
CA VAL A 90 -2.33 4.45 26.13
C VAL A 90 -3.01 3.23 25.55
N TYR A 91 -4.32 3.30 25.28
CA TYR A 91 -5.13 2.13 24.94
C TYR A 91 -5.84 2.26 23.59
N TRP A 92 -5.96 1.12 22.87
CA TRP A 92 -6.44 1.04 21.49
C TRP A 92 -7.76 0.27 21.39
N ASN A 93 -8.70 0.76 20.60
CA ASN A 93 -9.83 -0.03 20.13
C ASN A 93 -9.46 -0.66 18.79
N VAL A 94 -9.05 -1.93 18.84
CA VAL A 94 -8.61 -2.66 17.65
C VAL A 94 -9.76 -3.48 17.07
N ASN A 95 -10.10 -3.22 15.81
CA ASN A 95 -11.13 -3.97 15.10
C ASN A 95 -10.67 -5.44 14.88
N LYS A 96 -11.59 -6.40 14.96
CA LYS A 96 -11.32 -7.86 14.81
C LYS A 96 -10.55 -8.21 13.53
N SER A 97 -10.72 -7.44 12.46
CA SER A 97 -9.99 -7.60 11.19
C SER A 97 -8.48 -7.40 11.30
N CYS A 98 -7.99 -6.76 12.37
CA CYS A 98 -6.56 -6.54 12.60
C CYS A 98 -5.93 -7.62 13.48
N ILE A 99 -6.70 -8.59 13.99
CA ILE A 99 -6.29 -9.46 15.12
C ILE A 99 -6.45 -10.97 14.89
N PHE A 100 -7.14 -11.47 13.85
CA PHE A 100 -7.30 -12.93 13.70
C PHE A 100 -6.12 -13.65 13.00
N PRO A 101 -5.63 -14.81 13.51
CA PRO A 101 -4.23 -15.29 13.37
C PRO A 101 -4.08 -16.56 12.48
N PRO A 102 -2.86 -16.98 12.03
CA PRO A 102 -1.78 -17.47 12.90
C PRO A 102 -0.39 -16.81 12.73
N PHE A 103 -0.24 -15.75 11.91
CA PHE A 103 1.08 -15.14 11.71
C PHE A 103 1.27 -13.89 12.58
N CYS A 104 2.45 -13.79 13.18
CA CYS A 104 2.91 -12.68 14.01
C CYS A 104 3.00 -11.41 13.14
N TYR A 105 1.90 -10.66 13.03
CA TYR A 105 1.94 -9.37 12.34
C TYR A 105 2.57 -8.33 13.27
N SER A 106 3.75 -7.84 12.91
CA SER A 106 4.34 -6.65 13.52
C SER A 106 3.44 -5.46 13.20
N LEU A 107 3.04 -4.70 14.22
CA LEU A 107 2.36 -3.42 14.07
C LEU A 107 3.37 -2.32 14.37
N VAL A 108 3.44 -1.32 13.50
CA VAL A 108 4.41 -0.22 13.58
C VAL A 108 3.67 1.10 13.54
N ILE A 109 4.00 2.02 14.44
CA ILE A 109 3.50 3.40 14.40
C ILE A 109 4.49 4.22 13.57
N ARG A 110 3.99 4.95 12.57
CA ARG A 110 4.80 5.74 11.63
C ARG A 110 4.31 7.19 11.55
N GLY A 111 5.23 8.11 11.28
CA GLY A 111 4.95 9.53 11.09
C GLY A 111 6.06 10.41 11.67
N ASP A 112 6.36 11.49 10.95
CA ASP A 112 7.31 12.50 11.43
C ASP A 112 6.74 13.31 12.59
N LYS A 113 7.62 14.08 13.27
CA LYS A 113 7.25 14.90 14.44
C LYS A 113 6.13 15.91 14.16
N ASP A 114 6.04 16.39 12.92
CA ASP A 114 5.06 17.38 12.48
C ASP A 114 3.83 16.75 11.81
N GLU A 115 3.75 15.41 11.76
CA GLU A 115 2.68 14.66 11.11
C GLU A 115 1.78 13.93 12.12
N GLN A 116 0.53 13.67 11.74
CA GLN A 116 -0.34 12.81 12.54
C GLN A 116 0.08 11.36 12.40
N ALA A 117 0.45 10.70 13.50
CA ALA A 117 0.87 9.31 13.47
C ALA A 117 -0.19 8.35 12.87
N VAL A 118 0.29 7.34 12.15
CA VAL A 118 -0.50 6.25 11.60
C VAL A 118 -0.04 4.91 12.19
N LEU A 119 -0.94 3.94 12.25
CA LEU A 119 -0.60 2.55 12.57
C LEU A 119 -0.57 1.74 11.28
N CYS A 120 0.52 1.03 11.04
CA CYS A 120 0.71 0.18 9.87
C CYS A 120 0.75 -1.29 10.30
N SER A 121 -0.02 -2.13 9.60
CA SER A 121 0.26 -3.56 9.49
C SER A 121 1.30 -3.79 8.39
N LYS A 122 1.53 -5.05 8.03
CA LYS A 122 2.38 -5.41 6.87
C LYS A 122 1.85 -4.82 5.56
N ASP A 123 0.53 -4.76 5.42
CA ASP A 123 -0.18 -4.54 4.15
C ASP A 123 -1.17 -3.36 4.14
N LYS A 124 -1.41 -2.71 5.29
CA LYS A 124 -2.45 -1.69 5.42
C LYS A 124 -2.04 -0.59 6.40
N THR A 125 -2.55 0.61 6.13
CA THR A 125 -2.38 1.78 6.99
C THR A 125 -3.70 2.24 7.63
N TYR A 126 -3.61 2.68 8.89
CA TYR A 126 -4.73 3.09 9.73
C TYR A 126 -4.44 4.45 10.39
N ASP A 127 -5.38 5.37 10.25
CA ASP A 127 -5.39 6.62 11.02
C ASP A 127 -5.67 6.33 12.49
N LEU A 128 -4.99 7.11 13.34
CA LEU A 128 -5.14 7.08 14.79
C LEU A 128 -5.97 8.29 15.22
N LYS A 129 -7.14 8.05 15.84
CA LYS A 129 -7.98 9.14 16.39
C LYS A 129 -8.31 8.91 17.84
N ILE A 130 -8.12 9.92 18.67
CA ILE A 130 -8.57 9.88 20.06
C ILE A 130 -10.09 10.08 20.09
N ALA A 131 -10.78 9.17 20.76
CA ALA A 131 -12.19 9.26 21.08
C ALA A 131 -12.35 9.43 22.60
N ASP A 132 -12.83 10.60 23.00
CA ASP A 132 -13.15 10.88 24.40
C ASP A 132 -14.44 10.16 24.81
N THR A 133 -14.49 9.78 26.07
CA THR A 133 -15.64 9.11 26.69
C THR A 133 -16.08 9.87 27.93
N SER A 134 -17.38 9.98 28.14
CA SER A 134 -17.95 10.58 29.36
C SER A 134 -17.72 9.72 30.61
N ASN A 135 -17.40 8.44 30.41
CA ASN A 135 -17.24 7.46 31.47
C ASN A 135 -15.74 7.22 31.70
N MET A 136 -15.36 7.06 32.96
CA MET A 136 -14.00 6.66 33.29
C MET A 136 -13.84 5.15 33.06
N LEU A 137 -12.92 4.79 32.19
CA LEU A 137 -12.48 3.41 31.98
C LEU A 137 -11.48 3.08 33.08
N LEU A 138 -11.75 2.05 33.88
CA LEU A 138 -10.86 1.56 34.91
C LEU A 138 -10.17 0.28 34.45
N PHE A 139 -8.85 0.22 34.64
CA PHE A 139 -8.05 -0.94 34.29
C PHE A 139 -7.73 -1.73 35.55
N ILE A 140 -8.24 -2.95 35.59
CA ILE A 140 -8.13 -3.85 36.73
C ILE A 140 -7.54 -5.17 36.22
N PRO A 141 -6.24 -5.43 36.47
CA PRO A 141 -5.58 -6.67 36.05
C PRO A 141 -6.28 -7.89 36.64
N GLY A 142 -6.49 -8.92 35.82
CA GLY A 142 -7.15 -10.16 36.28
C GLY A 142 -8.64 -10.01 36.61
N CYS A 143 -9.28 -8.88 36.24
CA CYS A 143 -10.72 -8.69 36.41
C CYS A 143 -11.49 -9.76 35.64
N LYS A 144 -12.33 -10.51 36.35
CA LYS A 144 -13.13 -11.59 35.77
C LYS A 144 -14.51 -11.07 35.36
N THR A 145 -14.98 -11.48 34.19
CA THR A 145 -16.36 -11.19 33.77
C THR A 145 -17.36 -12.03 34.59
N PRO A 146 -18.64 -11.62 34.67
CA PRO A 146 -19.66 -12.40 35.36
C PRO A 146 -19.74 -13.86 34.90
N ASP A 147 -19.48 -14.14 33.62
CA ASP A 147 -19.52 -15.50 33.08
C ASP A 147 -18.28 -16.33 33.41
N GLN A 148 -17.13 -15.68 33.63
CA GLN A 148 -15.92 -16.35 34.13
C GLN A 148 -16.07 -16.71 35.61
N LEU A 149 -16.74 -15.85 36.39
CA LEU A 149 -17.04 -16.11 37.81
C LEU A 149 -18.03 -17.26 38.00
N LYS A 150 -19.02 -17.42 37.12
CA LYS A 150 -20.02 -18.52 37.20
C LYS A 150 -19.45 -19.93 37.00
N LYS A 151 -18.23 -20.05 36.43
CA LYS A 151 -17.58 -21.36 36.18
C LYS A 151 -16.76 -21.86 37.37
N GLU A 152 -16.54 -21.02 38.37
CA GLU A 152 -15.82 -21.38 39.59
C GLU A 152 -16.85 -21.76 40.67
N ASP A 153 -17.08 -23.06 40.85
CA ASP A 153 -17.88 -23.61 41.94
C ASP A 153 -17.12 -23.45 43.27
N SER A 154 -17.06 -22.25 43.84
CA SER A 154 -16.65 -22.03 45.25
C SER A 154 -16.87 -20.60 45.72
N HIS A 155 -17.60 -20.46 46.84
CA HIS A 155 -17.66 -19.38 47.84
C HIS A 155 -17.36 -17.92 47.40
N CYS A 156 -18.30 -17.02 47.68
CA CYS A 156 -18.15 -15.55 47.56
C CYS A 156 -16.94 -15.03 48.35
N ASN A 157 -15.76 -15.05 47.74
CA ASN A 157 -14.57 -14.39 48.26
C ASN A 157 -14.57 -12.95 47.78
N ILE A 158 -14.53 -11.99 48.71
CA ILE A 158 -14.30 -10.59 48.37
C ILE A 158 -12.88 -10.49 47.84
N ILE A 159 -12.73 -10.23 46.54
CA ILE A 159 -11.43 -10.03 45.90
C ILE A 159 -11.13 -8.54 45.95
N HIS A 160 -10.18 -8.16 46.81
CA HIS A 160 -9.60 -6.82 46.76
C HIS A 160 -8.65 -6.74 45.57
N THR A 161 -8.88 -5.77 44.70
CA THR A 161 -8.04 -5.52 43.53
C THR A 161 -7.70 -4.05 43.46
N GLU A 162 -6.45 -3.76 43.10
CA GLU A 162 -6.00 -2.39 42.87
C GLU A 162 -6.34 -1.96 41.45
N ILE A 163 -6.71 -0.69 41.29
CA ILE A 163 -6.91 -0.07 39.99
C ILE A 163 -5.51 0.25 39.45
N PHE A 164 -5.12 -0.43 38.37
CA PHE A 164 -3.82 -0.24 37.74
C PHE A 164 -3.73 1.09 37.01
N GLY A 165 -4.82 1.49 36.36
CA GLY A 165 -4.89 2.70 35.58
C GLY A 165 -6.34 3.12 35.36
N PHE A 166 -6.50 4.33 34.85
CA PHE A 166 -7.77 4.78 34.31
C PHE A 166 -7.54 5.57 33.03
N SER A 167 -8.57 5.68 32.19
CA SER A 167 -8.57 6.59 31.05
C SER A 167 -9.97 7.13 30.85
N ASN A 168 -10.06 8.34 30.29
CA ASN A 168 -11.30 8.93 29.80
C ASN A 168 -11.35 8.96 28.27
N ASN A 169 -10.38 8.37 27.58
CA ASN A 169 -10.35 8.28 26.12
C ASN A 169 -9.71 6.98 25.62
N TYR A 170 -9.89 6.69 24.35
CA TYR A 170 -9.25 5.57 23.67
C TYR A 170 -8.89 5.95 22.24
N TRP A 171 -7.93 5.25 21.65
CA TRP A 171 -7.59 5.42 20.24
C TRP A 171 -8.47 4.54 19.36
N GLU A 172 -9.18 5.15 18.43
CA GLU A 172 -9.93 4.52 17.38
C GLU A 172 -9.06 4.38 16.12
N LEU A 173 -8.98 3.16 15.59
CA LEU A 173 -8.32 2.89 14.31
C LEU A 173 -9.31 3.00 13.17
N ARG A 174 -8.97 3.80 12.15
CA ARG A 174 -9.73 3.87 10.91
C ARG A 174 -8.82 3.60 9.73
N ARG A 175 -9.16 2.58 8.93
CA ARG A 175 -8.41 2.31 7.70
C ARG A 175 -8.41 3.56 6.82
N CYS A 176 -7.24 3.98 6.39
CA CYS A 176 -7.05 5.15 5.55
C CYS A 176 -6.30 4.78 4.27
N ARG A 177 -6.16 5.75 3.37
CA ARG A 177 -5.31 5.61 2.20
C ARG A 177 -3.88 6.00 2.60
N PRO A 178 -2.86 5.24 2.17
CA PRO A 178 -1.48 5.60 2.46
C PRO A 178 -1.14 6.95 1.80
N LYS A 179 -0.36 7.77 2.50
CA LYS A 179 0.07 9.09 1.99
C LYS A 179 1.39 8.93 1.25
N LEU A 180 1.31 8.76 -0.07
CA LEU A 180 2.41 8.28 -0.91
C LEU A 180 3.03 9.37 -1.79
N LYS A 181 2.43 10.57 -1.85
CA LYS A 181 3.05 11.75 -2.49
C LYS A 181 4.42 12.08 -1.91
N LYS A 182 4.58 11.92 -0.60
CA LYS A 182 5.87 12.15 0.07
C LYS A 182 6.95 11.21 -0.48
N LEU A 183 6.61 9.94 -0.78
CA LEU A 183 7.54 8.99 -1.38
C LEU A 183 8.04 9.48 -2.74
N LYS A 184 7.11 9.87 -3.64
CA LYS A 184 7.49 10.43 -4.95
C LYS A 184 8.36 11.68 -4.78
N LYS A 185 8.01 12.57 -3.86
CA LYS A 185 8.79 13.79 -3.58
C LYS A 185 10.23 13.47 -3.17
N LEU A 186 10.43 12.55 -2.22
CA LEU A 186 11.77 12.15 -1.76
C LEU A 186 12.60 11.56 -2.91
N LEU A 187 12.02 10.64 -3.69
CA LEU A 187 12.73 10.01 -4.81
C LEU A 187 13.08 10.99 -5.93
N MET A 188 12.28 12.05 -6.11
CA MET A 188 12.53 13.09 -7.11
C MET A 188 13.54 14.15 -6.64
N GLU A 189 14.03 14.12 -5.39
CA GLU A 189 15.10 15.03 -4.95
C GLU A 189 16.43 14.76 -5.69
N ASN A 190 16.62 13.53 -6.12
CA ASN A 190 17.83 13.08 -6.79
C ASN A 190 17.46 11.96 -7.79
N PRO A 191 16.84 12.30 -8.93
CA PRO A 191 16.54 11.32 -9.97
C PRO A 191 17.82 10.80 -10.62
N TYR A 192 17.77 9.59 -11.16
CA TYR A 192 18.90 8.99 -11.87
C TYR A 192 18.91 9.42 -13.33
N GLU A 193 19.95 10.16 -13.74
CA GLU A 193 20.08 10.76 -15.08
C GLU A 193 20.91 9.89 -16.05
N GLY A 194 21.41 8.75 -15.59
CA GLY A 194 22.29 7.86 -16.35
C GLY A 194 23.69 7.70 -15.74
N PRO A 195 24.46 6.72 -16.23
CA PRO A 195 25.75 6.32 -15.64
C PRO A 195 26.83 7.40 -15.72
N ASP A 196 26.76 8.27 -16.73
CA ASP A 196 27.75 9.33 -16.96
C ASP A 196 27.48 10.61 -16.16
N SER A 197 26.36 10.68 -15.43
CA SER A 197 25.99 11.90 -14.70
C SER A 197 26.99 12.22 -13.60
N GLN A 198 27.29 13.52 -13.45
CA GLN A 198 28.17 14.03 -12.39
C GLN A 198 27.58 13.72 -11.00
N LYS A 199 26.24 13.69 -10.89
CA LYS A 199 25.53 13.39 -9.63
C LYS A 199 25.80 11.99 -9.10
N GLU A 200 26.13 11.03 -9.96
CA GLU A 200 26.49 9.68 -9.53
C GLU A 200 27.92 9.61 -8.96
N LYS A 201 28.76 10.62 -9.23
CA LYS A 201 30.08 10.77 -8.64
C LYS A 201 30.04 11.50 -7.30
N ASP A 202 28.96 12.24 -7.04
CA ASP A 202 28.74 12.99 -5.81
C ASP A 202 28.05 12.15 -4.73
N SER A 203 28.84 11.65 -3.79
CA SER A 203 28.39 10.83 -2.65
C SER A 203 27.54 11.60 -1.62
N ASN A 204 27.36 12.91 -1.79
CA ASN A 204 26.66 13.78 -0.84
C ASN A 204 25.17 14.00 -1.19
N SER A 205 24.68 13.27 -2.20
CA SER A 205 23.33 13.42 -2.71
C SER A 205 22.35 12.52 -1.93
N SER A 206 21.15 13.02 -1.63
CA SER A 206 20.15 12.27 -0.87
C SER A 206 19.78 10.99 -1.63
N LYS A 207 19.95 9.84 -0.97
CA LYS A 207 19.58 8.51 -1.46
C LYS A 207 18.88 7.78 -0.31
N TYR A 208 17.86 6.99 -0.65
CA TYR A 208 16.98 6.38 0.36
C TYR A 208 16.97 4.86 0.19
N THR A 209 17.31 4.15 1.26
CA THR A 209 17.12 2.69 1.37
C THR A 209 15.66 2.37 1.65
N THR A 210 15.30 1.09 1.59
CA THR A 210 13.96 0.64 2.00
C THR A 210 13.66 1.07 3.43
N GLU A 211 14.62 0.90 4.34
CA GLU A 211 14.50 1.29 5.74
C GLU A 211 14.27 2.80 5.91
N ASP A 212 15.02 3.64 5.19
CA ASP A 212 14.85 5.10 5.24
C ASP A 212 13.44 5.55 4.79
N LEU A 213 12.90 4.87 3.77
CA LEU A 213 11.54 5.13 3.29
C LEU A 213 10.48 4.67 4.29
N LEU A 214 10.69 3.51 4.93
CA LEU A 214 9.76 2.99 5.95
C LEU A 214 9.71 3.89 7.19
N ASP A 215 10.80 4.58 7.53
CA ASP A 215 10.86 5.49 8.67
C ASP A 215 10.19 6.84 8.39
N GLN A 216 10.20 7.31 7.13
CA GLN A 216 9.69 8.64 6.75
C GLN A 216 8.27 8.62 6.17
N ILE A 217 7.81 7.50 5.60
CA ILE A 217 6.54 7.43 4.88
C ILE A 217 5.43 6.82 5.73
N GLN A 218 4.28 7.51 5.75
CA GLN A 218 3.07 7.08 6.45
C GLN A 218 2.28 6.03 5.65
N ALA A 219 2.90 4.87 5.46
CA ALA A 219 2.33 3.76 4.72
C ALA A 219 2.90 2.42 5.22
N SER A 220 2.21 1.33 4.97
CA SER A 220 2.75 -0.02 5.21
C SER A 220 3.84 -0.36 4.21
N GLU A 221 4.65 -1.38 4.53
CA GLU A 221 5.72 -1.85 3.66
C GLU A 221 5.19 -2.28 2.28
N GLU A 222 4.13 -3.09 2.22
CA GLU A 222 3.59 -3.52 0.92
C GLU A 222 2.99 -2.35 0.12
N GLU A 223 2.40 -1.35 0.79
CA GLU A 223 1.90 -0.14 0.11
C GLU A 223 3.04 0.70 -0.48
N ILE A 224 4.18 0.82 0.21
CA ILE A 224 5.38 1.51 -0.28
C ILE A 224 5.98 0.76 -1.46
N MET A 225 6.16 -0.56 -1.34
CA MET A 225 6.72 -1.39 -2.41
C MET A 225 5.84 -1.37 -3.66
N THR A 226 4.51 -1.43 -3.48
CA THR A 226 3.55 -1.29 -4.59
C THR A 226 3.68 0.08 -5.25
N GLN A 227 3.80 1.14 -4.46
CA GLN A 227 3.96 2.47 -5.02
C GLN A 227 5.28 2.66 -5.76
N LEU A 228 6.39 2.09 -5.27
CA LEU A 228 7.67 2.09 -5.97
C LEU A 228 7.55 1.48 -7.36
N GLN A 229 6.81 0.36 -7.49
CA GLN A 229 6.52 -0.25 -8.79
C GLN A 229 5.66 0.66 -9.68
N VAL A 230 4.61 1.29 -9.13
CA VAL A 230 3.76 2.25 -9.87
C VAL A 230 4.55 3.45 -10.37
N LEU A 231 5.55 3.90 -9.59
CA LEU A 231 6.45 5.00 -9.96
C LEU A 231 7.58 4.56 -10.89
N ASN A 232 7.63 3.29 -11.32
CA ASN A 232 8.74 2.72 -12.08
C ASN A 232 10.11 2.95 -11.39
N ALA A 233 10.13 2.97 -10.06
CA ALA A 233 11.37 3.12 -9.30
C ALA A 233 12.19 1.83 -9.35
N CYS A 234 13.52 1.97 -9.41
CA CYS A 234 14.47 0.87 -9.39
C CYS A 234 15.44 1.01 -8.20
N GLU A 235 16.02 -0.13 -7.81
CA GLU A 235 17.06 -0.17 -6.80
C GLU A 235 18.43 -0.09 -7.47
N ILE A 236 19.21 0.94 -7.16
CA ILE A 236 20.55 1.17 -7.69
C ILE A 236 21.51 1.25 -6.52
N GLY A 237 22.39 0.25 -6.39
CA GLY A 237 23.38 0.19 -5.31
C GLY A 237 22.78 0.16 -3.90
N GLY A 238 21.60 -0.45 -3.72
CA GLY A 238 20.90 -0.53 -2.44
C GLY A 238 19.95 0.64 -2.14
N TYR A 239 19.80 1.58 -3.08
CA TYR A 239 18.97 2.78 -2.90
C TYR A 239 17.87 2.85 -3.96
N TRP A 240 16.67 3.28 -3.56
CA TRP A 240 15.57 3.50 -4.48
C TRP A 240 15.74 4.80 -5.26
N ARG A 241 15.54 4.72 -6.57
CA ARG A 241 15.70 5.82 -7.52
C ARG A 241 14.57 5.81 -8.53
N ILE A 242 14.14 7.00 -8.94
CA ILE A 242 13.31 7.18 -10.14
C ILE A 242 14.25 7.63 -11.26
N LEU A 243 14.09 7.05 -12.45
CA LEU A 243 14.82 7.51 -13.62
C LEU A 243 14.34 8.92 -13.99
N GLU A 244 15.28 9.80 -14.34
CA GLU A 244 14.90 11.06 -14.97
C GLU A 244 14.17 10.78 -16.28
N PHE A 245 13.13 11.55 -16.55
CA PHE A 245 12.25 11.30 -17.69
C PHE A 245 12.99 11.25 -19.03
N ASP A 246 13.94 12.15 -19.27
CA ASP A 246 14.70 12.19 -20.53
C ASP A 246 15.58 10.94 -20.68
N TYR A 247 16.16 10.44 -19.58
CA TYR A 247 16.93 9.21 -19.56
C TYR A 247 16.03 7.98 -19.77
N GLU A 248 14.85 7.93 -19.14
CA GLU A 248 13.86 6.88 -19.36
C GLU A 248 13.42 6.83 -20.84
N MET A 249 13.16 7.98 -21.47
CA MET A 249 12.80 8.04 -22.88
C MET A 249 13.96 7.65 -23.80
N LYS A 250 15.20 7.97 -23.44
CA LYS A 250 16.40 7.51 -24.15
C LYS A 250 16.47 5.97 -24.15
N LEU A 251 16.30 5.34 -22.98
CA LEU A 251 16.30 3.87 -22.86
C LEU A 251 15.17 3.24 -23.68
N LEU A 252 13.96 3.78 -23.59
CA LEU A 252 12.81 3.29 -24.35
C LEU A 252 13.08 3.38 -25.86
N ASN A 253 13.65 4.49 -26.33
CA ASN A 253 14.01 4.68 -27.73
C ASN A 253 15.08 3.68 -28.22
N HIS A 254 16.10 3.40 -27.41
CA HIS A 254 17.09 2.37 -27.77
C HIS A 254 16.42 0.99 -27.94
N VAL A 255 15.53 0.62 -27.01
CA VAL A 255 14.81 -0.67 -27.07
C VAL A 255 13.91 -0.73 -28.30
N THR A 256 13.09 0.29 -28.55
CA THR A 256 12.16 0.28 -29.68
C THR A 256 12.87 0.33 -31.03
N GLN A 257 14.00 1.04 -31.14
CA GLN A 257 14.83 1.04 -32.34
C GLN A 257 15.46 -0.32 -32.61
N LEU A 258 15.92 -1.03 -31.57
CA LEU A 258 16.46 -2.38 -31.73
C LEU A 258 15.39 -3.38 -32.19
N VAL A 259 14.18 -3.27 -31.64
CA VAL A 259 13.02 -4.09 -32.07
C VAL A 259 12.72 -3.88 -33.55
N ASP A 260 12.74 -2.63 -34.00
CA ASP A 260 12.53 -2.26 -35.41
C ASP A 260 13.66 -2.78 -36.31
N SER A 261 14.93 -2.55 -35.93
CA SER A 261 16.09 -2.94 -36.73
C SER A 261 16.19 -4.45 -36.93
N GLU A 262 15.85 -5.22 -35.90
CA GLU A 262 15.84 -6.69 -35.95
C GLU A 262 14.50 -7.26 -36.45
N SER A 263 13.54 -6.38 -36.79
CA SER A 263 12.20 -6.75 -37.27
C SER A 263 11.47 -7.72 -36.33
N TRP A 264 11.64 -7.54 -35.02
CA TRP A 264 11.00 -8.37 -34.02
C TRP A 264 9.53 -8.02 -33.85
N SER A 265 8.74 -9.02 -33.43
CA SER A 265 7.41 -8.74 -32.90
C SER A 265 7.53 -8.09 -31.53
N PHE A 266 6.76 -7.04 -31.26
CA PHE A 266 6.61 -6.46 -29.92
C PHE A 266 6.15 -7.48 -28.88
N SER A 267 5.52 -8.59 -29.29
CA SER A 267 5.12 -9.68 -28.40
C SER A 267 6.28 -10.60 -28.00
N LYS A 268 7.41 -10.57 -28.70
CA LYS A 268 8.52 -11.51 -28.52
C LYS A 268 9.86 -10.81 -28.66
N VAL A 269 10.20 -9.99 -27.66
CA VAL A 269 11.49 -9.28 -27.56
C VAL A 269 12.48 -10.06 -26.69
N PRO A 270 13.60 -10.59 -27.23
CA PRO A 270 14.55 -11.43 -26.49
C PRO A 270 15.43 -10.62 -25.53
N LEU A 271 15.40 -10.93 -24.23
CA LEU A 271 16.19 -10.21 -23.23
C LEU A 271 17.70 -10.30 -23.50
N ASN A 272 18.20 -11.51 -23.79
CA ASN A 272 19.64 -11.73 -23.94
C ASN A 272 20.23 -10.89 -25.09
N THR A 273 19.54 -10.82 -26.22
CA THR A 273 19.99 -9.99 -27.36
C THR A 273 19.91 -8.51 -27.02
N CYS A 274 18.85 -8.06 -26.33
CA CYS A 274 18.79 -6.67 -25.86
C CYS A 274 19.99 -6.31 -24.97
N LEU A 275 20.38 -7.18 -24.03
CA LEU A 275 21.53 -6.92 -23.15
C LEU A 275 22.86 -6.93 -23.93
N GLN A 276 23.00 -7.83 -24.92
CA GLN A 276 24.22 -7.90 -25.74
C GLN A 276 24.39 -6.67 -26.64
N GLU A 277 23.33 -6.24 -27.32
CA GLU A 277 23.39 -5.15 -28.30
C GLU A 277 23.34 -3.76 -27.63
N LEU A 278 22.56 -3.60 -26.56
CA LEU A 278 22.41 -2.32 -25.85
C LEU A 278 23.39 -2.16 -24.68
N GLY A 279 23.97 -3.24 -24.16
CA GLY A 279 24.92 -3.22 -23.04
C GLY A 279 26.15 -2.31 -23.24
N PRO A 280 26.68 -2.13 -24.46
CA PRO A 280 27.74 -1.14 -24.71
C PRO A 280 27.28 0.33 -24.56
N LEU A 281 25.97 0.60 -24.64
CA LEU A 281 25.40 1.95 -24.58
C LEU A 281 24.87 2.30 -23.20
N GLU A 282 24.28 1.32 -22.50
CA GLU A 282 23.57 1.51 -21.24
C GLU A 282 23.78 0.31 -20.30
N PRO A 283 23.72 0.50 -18.97
CA PRO A 283 23.86 -0.60 -18.02
C PRO A 283 22.76 -1.67 -18.20
N GLU A 284 23.14 -2.94 -18.10
CA GLU A 284 22.23 -4.09 -18.27
C GLU A 284 21.01 -4.00 -17.34
N GLU A 285 21.20 -3.51 -16.10
CA GLU A 285 20.14 -3.34 -15.13
C GLU A 285 19.10 -2.29 -15.58
N MET A 286 19.54 -1.23 -16.26
CA MET A 286 18.66 -0.17 -16.75
C MET A 286 17.88 -0.63 -17.98
N ILE A 287 18.50 -1.45 -18.84
CA ILE A 287 17.84 -2.07 -19.99
C ILE A 287 16.76 -3.05 -19.50
N GLU A 288 17.09 -3.95 -18.58
CA GLU A 288 16.10 -4.90 -18.03
C GLU A 288 14.99 -4.16 -17.27
N HIS A 289 15.32 -3.08 -16.53
CA HIS A 289 14.31 -2.24 -15.87
C HIS A 289 13.36 -1.59 -16.88
N CYS A 290 13.88 -1.00 -17.95
CA CYS A 290 13.06 -0.42 -19.02
C CYS A 290 12.08 -1.45 -19.60
N LEU A 291 12.58 -2.66 -19.93
CA LEU A 291 11.74 -3.75 -20.43
C LEU A 291 10.66 -4.18 -19.42
N LYS A 292 10.97 -4.19 -18.11
CA LYS A 292 9.97 -4.47 -17.05
C LYS A 292 8.93 -3.37 -16.91
N CYS A 293 9.30 -2.11 -17.08
CA CYS A 293 8.38 -0.98 -17.02
C CYS A 293 7.38 -0.99 -18.19
N TYR A 294 7.88 -1.24 -19.40
CA TYR A 294 7.14 -1.15 -20.66
C TYR A 294 6.67 -2.49 -21.22
N GLY A 295 6.86 -3.60 -20.50
CA GLY A 295 6.47 -4.91 -20.99
C GLY A 295 6.25 -5.94 -19.89
N LYS A 296 5.86 -7.13 -20.33
CA LYS A 296 5.61 -8.29 -19.47
C LYS A 296 6.61 -9.39 -19.77
N LYS A 297 7.39 -9.75 -18.76
CA LYS A 297 8.37 -10.84 -18.83
C LYS A 297 7.66 -12.20 -18.93
N TYR A 298 8.10 -13.04 -19.84
CA TYR A 298 7.71 -14.44 -19.93
C TYR A 298 8.89 -15.32 -20.38
N VAL A 299 8.72 -16.64 -20.28
CA VAL A 299 9.74 -17.61 -20.69
C VAL A 299 9.14 -18.49 -21.78
N ASP A 300 9.85 -18.62 -22.89
CA ASP A 300 9.49 -19.47 -24.03
C ASP A 300 10.72 -20.31 -24.39
N GLU A 301 10.54 -21.62 -24.50
CA GLU A 301 11.61 -22.59 -24.80
C GLU A 301 12.89 -22.48 -23.92
N GLY A 302 12.75 -21.97 -22.68
CA GLY A 302 13.86 -21.78 -21.74
C GLY A 302 14.59 -20.45 -21.88
N GLU A 303 14.20 -19.61 -22.82
CA GLU A 303 14.69 -18.26 -23.01
C GLU A 303 13.71 -17.21 -22.48
N VAL A 304 14.25 -16.05 -22.09
CA VAL A 304 13.46 -14.96 -21.51
C VAL A 304 13.08 -13.96 -22.58
N TYR A 305 11.79 -13.67 -22.68
CA TYR A 305 11.22 -12.70 -23.60
C TYR A 305 10.38 -11.66 -22.87
N PHE A 306 10.16 -10.54 -23.54
CA PHE A 306 9.22 -9.50 -23.14
C PHE A 306 8.17 -9.29 -24.22
N GLU A 307 6.92 -9.20 -23.77
CA GLU A 307 5.80 -8.67 -24.54
C GLU A 307 5.67 -7.18 -24.17
N LEU A 308 6.00 -6.29 -25.11
CA LEU A 308 5.92 -4.85 -24.92
C LEU A 308 4.46 -4.38 -24.94
N ASP A 309 4.14 -3.49 -24.01
CA ASP A 309 2.82 -2.94 -23.77
C ASP A 309 2.62 -1.68 -24.61
N ALA A 310 1.84 -1.81 -25.68
CA ALA A 310 1.56 -0.71 -26.61
C ALA A 310 0.90 0.49 -25.92
N ASP A 311 0.01 0.28 -24.95
CA ASP A 311 -0.67 1.37 -24.26
C ASP A 311 0.31 2.18 -23.42
N LYS A 312 1.23 1.51 -22.71
CA LYS A 312 2.29 2.19 -21.93
C LYS A 312 3.25 2.97 -22.82
N ILE A 313 3.68 2.38 -23.94
CA ILE A 313 4.63 3.02 -24.87
C ILE A 313 3.95 4.23 -25.52
N CYS A 314 2.75 4.07 -26.08
CA CYS A 314 1.98 5.18 -26.64
C CYS A 314 1.78 6.31 -25.61
N ARG A 315 1.43 5.97 -24.36
CA ARG A 315 1.25 6.93 -23.27
C ARG A 315 2.54 7.68 -22.91
N ALA A 316 3.69 7.00 -22.88
CA ALA A 316 4.99 7.63 -22.63
C ALA A 316 5.42 8.57 -23.77
N THR A 317 5.25 8.14 -25.02
CA THR A 317 5.50 9.00 -26.19
C THR A 317 4.61 10.24 -26.18
N ALA A 318 3.33 10.11 -25.83
CA ALA A 318 2.44 11.26 -25.66
C ALA A 318 2.91 12.21 -24.56
N GLN A 319 3.33 11.67 -23.41
CA GLN A 319 3.89 12.48 -22.32
C GLN A 319 5.10 13.29 -22.80
N MET A 320 6.03 12.65 -23.53
CA MET A 320 7.22 13.31 -24.08
C MET A 320 6.85 14.47 -25.00
N LEU A 321 5.90 14.26 -25.91
CA LEU A 321 5.43 15.31 -26.84
C LEU A 321 4.72 16.46 -26.12
N LEU A 322 3.97 16.18 -25.06
CA LEU A 322 3.22 17.19 -24.30
C LEU A 322 4.07 17.91 -23.24
N GLN A 323 5.19 17.35 -22.80
CA GLN A 323 5.99 17.89 -21.69
C GLN A 323 6.49 19.32 -21.95
N ASN A 324 6.80 19.64 -23.21
CA ASN A 324 7.30 20.95 -23.60
C ASN A 324 6.19 21.90 -24.12
N ALA A 325 4.94 21.43 -24.18
CA ALA A 325 3.81 22.18 -24.72
C ALA A 325 2.84 22.58 -23.60
N VAL A 326 2.60 23.88 -23.44
CA VAL A 326 1.53 24.36 -22.52
C VAL A 326 0.16 23.90 -23.01
N LYS A 327 -0.08 24.06 -24.32
CA LYS A 327 -1.27 23.63 -25.05
C LYS A 327 -0.83 23.20 -26.46
N PHE A 328 -1.39 22.12 -26.97
CA PHE A 328 -1.17 21.62 -28.33
C PHE A 328 -2.52 21.58 -29.05
N ASN A 329 -2.57 21.98 -30.32
CA ASN A 329 -3.70 21.68 -31.20
C ASN A 329 -3.96 20.16 -31.22
N LEU A 330 -5.19 19.75 -30.92
CA LEU A 330 -5.54 18.33 -30.78
C LEU A 330 -5.30 17.54 -32.08
N ALA A 331 -5.69 18.08 -33.23
CA ALA A 331 -5.59 17.37 -34.50
C ALA A 331 -4.12 17.17 -34.91
N GLU A 332 -3.32 18.24 -34.82
CA GLU A 332 -1.88 18.19 -35.08
C GLU A 332 -1.17 17.24 -34.09
N PHE A 333 -1.56 17.29 -32.81
CA PHE A 333 -1.01 16.38 -31.81
C PHE A 333 -1.28 14.91 -32.15
N GLN A 334 -2.51 14.55 -32.57
CA GLN A 334 -2.82 13.17 -32.91
C GLN A 334 -2.00 12.65 -34.09
N GLU A 335 -1.76 13.49 -35.10
CA GLU A 335 -0.90 13.14 -36.23
C GLU A 335 0.56 12.93 -35.80
N VAL A 336 1.13 13.89 -35.06
CA VAL A 336 2.52 13.81 -34.57
C VAL A 336 2.69 12.63 -33.62
N TRP A 337 1.71 12.39 -32.74
CA TRP A 337 1.74 11.29 -31.78
C TRP A 337 1.74 9.93 -32.49
N GLN A 338 0.86 9.73 -33.47
CA GLN A 338 0.83 8.48 -34.24
C GLN A 338 2.11 8.26 -35.06
N GLN A 339 2.77 9.32 -35.52
CA GLN A 339 4.06 9.23 -36.23
C GLN A 339 5.25 8.98 -35.31
N SER A 340 5.12 9.26 -34.01
CA SER A 340 6.21 9.16 -33.04
C SER A 340 6.26 7.81 -32.31
N VAL A 341 5.21 7.00 -32.41
CA VAL A 341 5.18 5.65 -31.83
C VAL A 341 5.74 4.62 -32.82
N PRO A 342 6.28 3.48 -32.35
CA PRO A 342 6.79 2.43 -33.22
C PRO A 342 5.74 1.90 -34.21
N GLU A 343 6.18 1.45 -35.39
CA GLU A 343 5.28 0.93 -36.43
C GLU A 343 4.46 -0.26 -35.89
N GLY A 344 3.16 -0.27 -36.19
CA GLY A 344 2.23 -1.30 -35.70
C GLY A 344 1.52 -0.96 -34.39
N MET A 345 1.95 0.07 -33.65
CA MET A 345 1.19 0.58 -32.50
C MET A 345 0.13 1.61 -32.93
N ILE A 346 -1.04 1.54 -32.31
CA ILE A 346 -2.17 2.44 -32.61
C ILE A 346 -2.40 3.36 -31.41
N THR A 347 -2.46 4.66 -31.67
CA THR A 347 -2.72 5.69 -30.67
C THR A 347 -4.22 5.93 -30.48
N SER A 348 -4.64 6.14 -29.23
CA SER A 348 -6.02 6.47 -28.87
C SER A 348 -6.05 7.40 -27.67
N LEU A 349 -6.93 8.42 -27.68
CA LEU A 349 -7.10 9.33 -26.54
C LEU A 349 -7.47 8.61 -25.24
N ASP A 350 -8.03 7.39 -25.32
CA ASP A 350 -8.30 6.57 -24.14
C ASP A 350 -7.02 6.20 -23.37
N GLN A 351 -5.88 6.05 -24.05
CA GLN A 351 -4.56 5.77 -23.45
C GLN A 351 -4.05 6.97 -22.62
N LEU A 352 -4.60 8.18 -22.83
CA LEU A 352 -4.19 9.42 -22.16
C LEU A 352 -5.05 9.78 -20.95
N LYS A 353 -6.02 8.93 -20.58
CA LYS A 353 -6.85 9.11 -19.38
C LYS A 353 -5.95 9.25 -18.14
N GLY A 354 -6.13 10.35 -17.40
CA GLY A 354 -5.33 10.68 -16.21
C GLY A 354 -3.92 11.22 -16.50
N LEU A 355 -3.56 11.44 -17.78
CA LEU A 355 -2.29 12.03 -18.22
C LEU A 355 -2.48 13.36 -18.96
N ALA A 356 -3.56 13.50 -19.74
CA ALA A 356 -3.79 14.68 -20.54
C ALA A 356 -5.26 15.12 -20.52
N LEU A 357 -5.47 16.43 -20.58
CA LEU A 357 -6.77 17.06 -20.61
C LEU A 357 -7.07 17.56 -22.03
N VAL A 358 -8.15 17.03 -22.63
CA VAL A 358 -8.64 17.48 -23.94
C VAL A 358 -9.74 18.51 -23.75
N ASP A 359 -9.57 19.72 -24.30
CA ASP A 359 -10.59 20.76 -24.34
C ASP A 359 -11.19 20.91 -25.75
N ARG A 360 -12.39 20.35 -25.90
CA ARG A 360 -13.20 20.37 -27.13
C ARG A 360 -14.01 21.65 -27.33
N HIS A 361 -14.05 22.53 -26.32
CA HIS A 361 -14.80 23.79 -26.40
C HIS A 361 -13.94 24.92 -26.97
N SER A 362 -12.61 24.81 -26.83
CA SER A 362 -11.66 25.69 -27.49
C SER A 362 -11.74 25.59 -29.02
N ARG A 363 -11.35 26.66 -29.71
CA ARG A 363 -11.25 26.73 -31.18
C ARG A 363 -9.86 27.29 -31.55
N PRO A 364 -8.92 26.47 -32.05
CA PRO A 364 -9.03 25.02 -32.30
C PRO A 364 -9.19 24.22 -30.99
N GLU A 365 -9.62 22.95 -31.10
CA GLU A 365 -9.59 22.02 -29.96
C GLU A 365 -8.14 21.81 -29.52
N ILE A 366 -7.92 21.70 -28.21
CA ILE A 366 -6.57 21.62 -27.64
C ILE A 366 -6.44 20.44 -26.69
N ILE A 367 -5.20 19.99 -26.50
CA ILE A 367 -4.79 19.04 -25.48
C ILE A 367 -3.62 19.63 -24.67
N SER A 368 -3.60 19.36 -23.37
CA SER A 368 -2.53 19.77 -22.47
C SER A 368 -2.22 18.68 -21.45
N LEU A 369 -1.00 18.64 -20.96
CA LEU A 369 -0.58 17.71 -19.91
C LEU A 369 -1.33 18.00 -18.60
N LEU A 370 -1.88 16.96 -17.98
CA LEU A 370 -2.48 16.99 -16.66
C LEU A 370 -2.27 15.61 -16.02
N LYS A 371 -1.22 15.46 -15.21
CA LYS A 371 -0.91 14.17 -14.59
C LYS A 371 -1.72 14.02 -13.31
N VAL A 372 -2.39 12.88 -13.14
CA VAL A 372 -3.09 12.55 -11.89
C VAL A 372 -2.15 12.61 -10.68
N ASP A 373 -0.89 12.21 -10.85
CA ASP A 373 0.12 12.23 -9.78
C ASP A 373 0.40 13.63 -9.21
N ASP A 374 0.25 14.67 -10.03
CA ASP A 374 0.53 16.05 -9.65
C ASP A 374 -0.65 16.66 -8.87
N LEU A 375 -1.83 16.03 -8.91
CA LEU A 375 -3.05 16.51 -8.25
C LEU A 375 -3.07 16.23 -6.74
N PRO A 376 -3.57 17.13 -5.87
CA PRO A 376 -3.58 16.95 -4.41
C PRO A 376 -4.11 15.58 -3.91
N GLU A 377 -3.61 15.08 -2.78
CA GLU A 377 -4.09 13.81 -2.19
C GLU A 377 -5.42 13.98 -1.43
N ASP A 378 -5.66 15.17 -0.87
CA ASP A 378 -6.92 15.50 -0.23
C ASP A 378 -8.04 15.61 -1.28
N ASN A 379 -9.20 15.06 -0.91
CA ASN A 379 -10.34 15.02 -1.81
C ASN A 379 -10.79 16.45 -2.19
N GLN A 380 -11.02 17.32 -1.19
CA GLN A 380 -11.57 18.64 -1.43
C GLN A 380 -10.58 19.51 -2.20
N GLU A 381 -9.29 19.48 -1.85
CA GLU A 381 -8.24 20.20 -2.55
C GLU A 381 -8.13 19.74 -4.02
N ARG A 382 -8.20 18.43 -4.27
CA ARG A 382 -8.17 17.91 -5.64
C ARG A 382 -9.35 18.39 -6.47
N PHE A 383 -10.58 18.30 -5.94
CA PHE A 383 -11.76 18.80 -6.63
C PHE A 383 -11.65 20.31 -6.89
N ASN A 384 -11.17 21.10 -5.93
CA ASN A 384 -10.96 22.53 -6.12
C ASN A 384 -9.94 22.80 -7.24
N SER A 385 -8.81 22.07 -7.25
CA SER A 385 -7.79 22.19 -8.29
C SER A 385 -8.35 21.86 -9.68
N LEU A 386 -9.09 20.75 -9.82
CA LEU A 386 -9.72 20.35 -11.07
C LEU A 386 -10.75 21.37 -11.58
N PHE A 387 -11.60 21.88 -10.68
CA PHE A 387 -12.59 22.89 -11.04
C PHE A 387 -11.99 24.27 -11.34
N SER A 388 -10.78 24.55 -10.85
CA SER A 388 -10.01 25.75 -11.21
C SER A 388 -9.45 25.66 -12.63
N LEU A 389 -9.03 24.46 -13.05
CA LEU A 389 -8.52 24.21 -14.40
C LEU A 389 -9.65 24.24 -15.45
N ARG A 390 -10.82 23.72 -15.09
CA ARG A 390 -12.02 23.71 -15.95
C ARG A 390 -13.26 23.81 -15.07
N GLU A 391 -14.11 24.80 -15.36
CA GLU A 391 -15.29 25.09 -14.52
C GLU A 391 -16.31 23.94 -14.49
N LYS A 392 -16.49 23.25 -15.62
CA LYS A 392 -17.52 22.21 -15.82
C LYS A 392 -16.92 20.95 -16.42
N TRP A 393 -17.17 19.81 -15.78
CA TRP A 393 -16.65 18.51 -16.20
C TRP A 393 -17.78 17.52 -16.46
N THR A 394 -17.63 16.66 -17.46
CA THR A 394 -18.44 15.44 -17.58
C THR A 394 -17.92 14.38 -16.59
N GLU A 395 -18.72 13.35 -16.32
CA GLU A 395 -18.27 12.21 -15.50
C GLU A 395 -17.07 11.51 -16.14
N GLU A 396 -17.13 11.31 -17.46
CA GLU A 396 -16.10 10.64 -18.24
C GLU A 396 -14.76 11.39 -18.20
N ASP A 397 -14.79 12.73 -18.28
CA ASP A 397 -13.57 13.53 -18.28
C ASP A 397 -12.92 13.60 -16.89
N ILE A 398 -13.73 13.68 -15.81
CA ILE A 398 -13.21 13.85 -14.44
C ILE A 398 -12.82 12.53 -13.78
N ALA A 399 -13.49 11.42 -14.14
CA ALA A 399 -13.30 10.12 -13.52
C ALA A 399 -11.83 9.66 -13.44
N PRO A 400 -11.02 9.76 -14.52
CA PRO A 400 -9.61 9.35 -14.47
C PRO A 400 -8.75 10.10 -13.44
N TYR A 401 -9.17 11.29 -13.01
CA TYR A 401 -8.42 12.15 -12.09
C TYR A 401 -8.84 11.97 -10.62
N ILE A 402 -9.93 11.25 -10.35
CA ILE A 402 -10.47 11.04 -9.01
C ILE A 402 -10.71 9.56 -8.67
N GLN A 403 -10.40 8.65 -9.60
CA GLN A 403 -10.64 7.22 -9.41
C GLN A 403 -9.79 6.64 -8.26
N ASP A 404 -8.54 7.07 -8.13
CA ASP A 404 -7.64 6.74 -7.01
C ASP A 404 -8.12 7.32 -5.66
N LEU A 405 -9.08 8.25 -5.67
CA LEU A 405 -9.73 8.72 -4.44
C LEU A 405 -10.80 7.76 -3.91
N CYS A 406 -11.22 6.77 -4.70
CA CYS A 406 -12.26 5.82 -4.31
C CYS A 406 -11.72 4.78 -3.33
N GLY A 407 -12.14 4.85 -2.06
CA GLY A 407 -11.92 3.77 -1.09
C GLY A 407 -12.89 2.59 -1.27
N GLU A 408 -12.76 1.52 -0.48
CA GLU A 408 -13.52 0.26 -0.61
C GLU A 408 -15.06 0.41 -0.66
N LYS A 409 -15.61 1.50 -0.13
CA LYS A 409 -17.06 1.76 -0.06
C LYS A 409 -17.50 3.02 -0.80
N GLN A 410 -16.60 3.71 -1.49
CA GLN A 410 -16.89 4.94 -2.21
C GLN A 410 -16.78 4.72 -3.71
N THR A 411 -17.81 5.13 -4.44
CA THR A 411 -17.80 5.18 -5.90
C THR A 411 -17.48 6.59 -6.38
N ILE A 412 -17.09 6.72 -7.65
CA ILE A 412 -16.90 8.01 -8.33
C ILE A 412 -18.15 8.88 -8.18
N GLY A 413 -19.34 8.32 -8.45
CA GLY A 413 -20.61 9.02 -8.28
C GLY A 413 -20.87 9.51 -6.84
N ALA A 414 -20.44 8.75 -5.83
CA ALA A 414 -20.54 9.18 -4.43
C ALA A 414 -19.58 10.34 -4.11
N LEU A 415 -18.37 10.32 -4.66
CA LEU A 415 -17.42 11.44 -4.54
C LEU A 415 -17.95 12.69 -5.22
N LEU A 416 -18.42 12.57 -6.47
CA LEU A 416 -19.00 13.68 -7.22
C LEU A 416 -20.20 14.28 -6.48
N THR A 417 -21.10 13.44 -5.99
CA THR A 417 -22.25 13.90 -5.21
C THR A 417 -21.82 14.66 -3.95
N LYS A 418 -20.73 14.26 -3.29
CA LYS A 418 -20.24 14.87 -2.05
C LYS A 418 -19.48 16.19 -2.29
N TYR A 419 -18.64 16.26 -3.32
CA TYR A 419 -17.69 17.37 -3.51
C TYR A 419 -18.04 18.33 -4.66
N SER A 420 -19.05 18.01 -5.48
CA SER A 420 -19.46 18.85 -6.61
C SER A 420 -20.97 19.17 -6.59
N ARG A 421 -21.42 20.07 -7.48
CA ARG A 421 -22.83 20.22 -7.87
C ARG A 421 -23.01 19.75 -9.29
N SER A 422 -24.11 19.05 -9.57
CA SER A 422 -24.48 18.66 -10.92
C SER A 422 -25.42 19.68 -11.55
N SER A 423 -25.26 19.93 -12.85
CA SER A 423 -26.15 20.75 -13.68
C SER A 423 -26.27 20.12 -15.08
N MET A 424 -27.22 20.58 -15.89
CA MET A 424 -27.37 20.13 -17.27
C MET A 424 -26.84 21.22 -18.21
N GLN A 425 -25.97 20.85 -19.15
CA GLN A 425 -25.47 21.71 -20.20
C GLN A 425 -25.62 20.99 -21.54
N ASN A 426 -26.37 21.58 -22.47
CA ASN A 426 -26.64 20.99 -23.79
C ASN A 426 -27.19 19.54 -23.72
N GLY A 427 -28.00 19.22 -22.71
CA GLY A 427 -28.54 17.88 -22.49
C GLY A 427 -27.59 16.88 -21.83
N VAL A 428 -26.34 17.28 -21.55
CA VAL A 428 -25.33 16.45 -20.86
C VAL A 428 -25.22 16.88 -19.40
N LYS A 429 -25.14 15.91 -18.49
CA LYS A 429 -24.91 16.16 -17.06
C LYS A 429 -23.46 16.56 -16.84
N VAL A 430 -23.23 17.73 -16.24
CA VAL A 430 -21.90 18.26 -15.91
C VAL A 430 -21.79 18.59 -14.42
N TYR A 431 -20.57 18.51 -13.90
CA TYR A 431 -20.23 18.75 -12.50
C TYR A 431 -19.35 20.00 -12.36
N ASN A 432 -19.62 20.81 -11.34
CA ASN A 432 -18.87 22.03 -11.01
C ASN A 432 -18.69 22.19 -9.50
N SER A 433 -17.88 23.18 -9.09
CA SER A 433 -17.61 23.43 -7.68
C SER A 433 -18.85 23.84 -6.89
N ARG A 434 -18.96 23.36 -5.65
CA ARG A 434 -20.04 23.75 -4.72
C ARG A 434 -19.93 25.18 -4.21
N ARG A 435 -18.71 25.71 -4.18
CA ARG A 435 -18.36 27.04 -3.67
C ARG A 435 -17.67 27.82 -4.78
N PRO A 436 -17.83 29.16 -4.84
CA PRO A 436 -17.01 29.98 -5.70
C PRO A 436 -15.55 29.69 -5.41
N ILE A 437 -14.79 29.34 -6.44
CA ILE A 437 -13.35 29.18 -6.33
C ILE A 437 -12.78 30.60 -6.31
N SER A 438 -12.04 30.91 -5.25
CA SER A 438 -11.48 32.25 -5.01
C SER A 438 -10.18 32.45 -5.77
#